data_AF-A0A382PBF8-F1
#
_entry.id   AF-A0A382PBF8-F1
#
_cell.length_a   1.000
_cell.length_b   1.000
_cell.length_c   1.000
_cell.angle_alpha   90.00
_cell.angle_beta   90.00
_cell.angle_gamma   90.00
#
_symmetry.space_group_name_H-M   'P 1'
#
loop_
_entity.id
_entity.type
_entity.pdbx_description
1 polymer ?
#
loop_
_entity_poly.entity_id
_entity_poly.type
_entity_poly.pdbx_seq_one_letter_code
_entity_poly.pdbx_strand_id
1 'polypeptide(L)'
;MKITNLEKSINSAWLKRKKISLNTKGEVRMAVEKTIALLDSGKIRVAEKRMGKWKINQWVKKAILLSFRTNDNKILSGPYGTWFDKVSGKTRGWKLKDWKKANFRMVPNAVTRHGSYIADGVILMPSFINIGA
;
A
#
# COMPACT_ATOMS: atom_id res chain seq x y z
N MET A 1 -1.88 5.14 -17.21
CA MET A 1 -1.67 6.36 -16.39
C MET A 1 -0.22 6.49 -15.95
N LYS A 2 0.43 7.58 -16.36
CA LYS A 2 1.75 8.04 -15.90
C LYS A 2 1.67 8.48 -14.43
N ILE A 3 2.80 8.48 -13.70
CA ILE A 3 2.85 8.86 -12.26
C ILE A 3 2.32 10.29 -12.04
N THR A 4 2.67 11.23 -12.93
CA THR A 4 2.20 12.62 -12.87
C THR A 4 0.68 12.74 -12.96
N ASN A 5 0.01 11.86 -13.72
CA ASN A 5 -1.45 11.85 -13.80
C ASN A 5 -2.06 11.29 -12.50
N LEU A 6 -1.43 10.28 -11.89
CA LEU A 6 -1.89 9.74 -10.60
C LEU A 6 -1.82 10.80 -9.51
N GLU A 7 -0.72 11.55 -9.42
CA GLU A 7 -0.59 12.64 -8.46
C GLU A 7 -1.72 13.68 -8.60
N LYS A 8 -2.02 14.11 -9.83
CA LYS A 8 -3.13 15.04 -10.10
C LYS A 8 -4.48 14.45 -9.66
N SER A 9 -4.77 13.20 -10.04
CA SER A 9 -6.02 12.52 -9.66
C SER A 9 -6.16 12.38 -8.15
N ILE A 10 -5.10 11.99 -7.45
CA ILE A 10 -5.11 11.85 -5.98
C ILE A 10 -5.28 13.20 -5.30
N ASN A 11 -4.61 14.25 -5.76
CA ASN A 11 -4.78 15.59 -5.19
C ASN A 11 -6.21 16.12 -5.39
N SER A 12 -6.80 15.91 -6.58
CA SER A 12 -8.20 16.27 -6.86
C SER A 12 -9.18 15.48 -5.98
N ALA A 13 -8.98 14.16 -5.87
CA ALA A 13 -9.77 13.30 -4.99
C ALA A 13 -9.68 13.74 -3.52
N TRP A 14 -8.48 14.14 -3.07
CA TRP A 14 -8.25 14.59 -1.69
C TRP A 14 -9.03 15.85 -1.32
N LEU A 15 -9.18 16.80 -2.24
CA LEU A 15 -10.00 18.00 -2.02
C LEU A 15 -11.46 17.62 -1.76
N LYS A 16 -11.95 16.57 -2.43
CA LYS A 16 -13.32 16.05 -2.32
C LYS A 16 -13.43 14.86 -1.36
N ARG A 17 -12.44 14.60 -0.49
CA ARG A 17 -12.36 13.39 0.37
C ARG A 17 -13.56 13.14 1.28
N LYS A 18 -14.31 14.19 1.64
CA LYS A 18 -15.55 14.05 2.43
C LYS A 18 -16.65 13.29 1.66
N LYS A 19 -16.62 13.34 0.32
CA LYS A 19 -17.52 12.60 -0.57
C LYS A 19 -16.99 11.22 -0.96
N ILE A 20 -15.77 10.86 -0.55
CA ILE A 20 -15.16 9.56 -0.83
C ILE A 20 -15.53 8.59 0.28
N SER A 21 -16.06 7.45 -0.13
CA SER A 21 -16.60 6.38 0.71
C SER A 21 -16.38 5.01 0.07
N LEU A 22 -16.90 3.96 0.72
CA LEU A 22 -16.89 2.58 0.24
C LEU A 22 -17.51 2.42 -1.15
N ASN A 23 -18.50 3.26 -1.49
CA ASN A 23 -19.22 3.22 -2.77
C ASN A 23 -18.47 3.94 -3.91
N THR A 24 -17.30 4.53 -3.63
CA THR A 24 -16.52 5.25 -4.64
C THR A 24 -15.96 4.26 -5.67
N LYS A 25 -16.34 4.43 -6.94
CA LYS A 25 -15.89 3.64 -8.09
C LYS A 25 -15.17 4.53 -9.11
N GLY A 26 -14.79 3.95 -10.25
CA GLY A 26 -14.22 4.68 -11.39
C GLY A 26 -12.81 5.21 -11.12
N GLU A 27 -12.49 6.36 -11.70
CA GLU A 27 -11.12 6.89 -11.75
C GLU A 27 -10.48 7.11 -10.38
N VAL A 28 -11.24 7.61 -9.40
CA VAL A 28 -10.73 7.85 -8.05
C VAL A 28 -10.30 6.53 -7.40
N ARG A 29 -11.14 5.50 -7.51
CA ARG A 29 -10.85 4.16 -6.98
C ARG A 29 -9.59 3.58 -7.63
N MET A 30 -9.54 3.59 -8.96
CA MET A 30 -8.40 3.08 -9.72
C MET A 30 -7.11 3.85 -9.42
N ALA A 31 -7.17 5.17 -9.27
CA ALA A 31 -6.01 5.99 -8.94
C ALA A 31 -5.43 5.65 -7.56
N VAL A 32 -6.31 5.48 -6.55
CA VAL A 32 -5.89 5.07 -5.21
C VAL A 32 -5.26 3.69 -5.24
N GLU A 33 -5.93 2.68 -5.79
CA GLU A 33 -5.43 1.30 -5.86
C GLU A 33 -4.10 1.20 -6.60
N LYS A 34 -3.99 1.88 -7.75
CA LYS A 34 -2.74 1.91 -8.52
C LYS A 34 -1.61 2.59 -7.75
N THR A 35 -1.91 3.65 -6.99
CA THR A 35 -0.91 4.32 -6.16
C THR A 35 -0.40 3.39 -5.05
N ILE A 36 -1.30 2.68 -4.36
CA ILE A 36 -0.90 1.71 -3.33
C ILE A 36 -0.09 0.55 -3.94
N ALA A 37 -0.45 0.06 -5.13
CA ALA A 37 0.32 -0.98 -5.82
C ALA A 37 1.72 -0.50 -6.26
N LEU A 38 1.86 0.75 -6.70
CA LEU A 38 3.16 1.34 -7.01
C LEU A 38 4.02 1.51 -5.75
N LEU A 39 3.40 1.85 -4.63
CA LEU A 39 4.06 1.97 -3.33
C LEU A 39 4.53 0.58 -2.83
N ASP A 40 3.66 -0.42 -2.93
CA ASP A 40 3.94 -1.82 -2.56
C ASP A 40 5.11 -2.43 -3.36
N SER A 41 5.25 -2.02 -4.62
CA SER A 41 6.34 -2.45 -5.52
C SER A 41 7.60 -1.57 -5.44
N GLY A 42 7.61 -0.54 -4.60
CA GLY A 42 8.75 0.36 -4.45
C GLY A 42 9.01 1.32 -5.62
N LYS A 43 8.12 1.35 -6.63
CA LYS A 43 8.22 2.26 -7.79
C LYS A 43 7.97 3.72 -7.42
N ILE A 44 7.28 3.95 -6.32
CA ILE A 44 7.16 5.24 -5.66
C ILE A 44 7.41 5.03 -4.16
N ARG A 45 7.72 6.12 -3.46
CA ARG A 45 7.95 6.12 -2.01
C ARG A 45 7.43 7.39 -1.37
N VAL A 46 7.07 7.31 -0.10
CA VAL A 46 6.48 8.43 0.67
C VAL A 46 7.47 9.59 0.80
N ALA A 47 8.76 9.30 0.94
CA ALA A 47 9.83 10.27 0.94
C ALA A 47 11.02 9.74 0.13
N GLU A 48 11.74 10.64 -0.53
CA GLU A 48 12.96 10.31 -1.25
C GLU A 48 13.99 11.43 -1.12
N LYS A 49 15.27 11.09 -1.27
CA LYS A 49 16.36 12.06 -1.22
C LYS A 49 16.52 12.71 -2.60
N ARG A 50 16.36 14.04 -2.68
CA ARG A 50 16.59 14.85 -3.88
C ARG A 50 17.64 15.91 -3.55
N MET A 51 18.74 15.94 -4.30
CA MET A 51 19.86 16.88 -4.07
C MET A 51 20.31 16.89 -2.58
N GLY A 52 20.51 15.71 -2.00
CA GLY A 52 20.97 15.58 -0.61
C GLY A 52 19.90 15.77 0.47
N LYS A 53 18.71 16.30 0.15
CA LYS A 53 17.65 16.58 1.12
C LYS A 53 16.46 15.63 0.95
N TRP A 54 15.86 15.20 2.06
CA TRP A 54 14.62 14.45 2.03
C TRP A 54 13.46 15.32 1.55
N LYS A 55 12.72 14.86 0.55
CA LYS A 55 11.50 15.46 0.03
C LYS A 55 10.35 14.47 0.20
N ILE A 56 9.22 14.97 0.69
CA ILE A 56 8.03 14.17 0.97
C ILE A 56 7.08 14.25 -0.22
N ASN A 57 6.70 13.10 -0.76
CA ASN A 57 5.64 12.96 -1.76
C ASN A 57 4.28 12.95 -1.05
N GLN A 58 3.78 14.12 -0.66
CA GLN A 58 2.55 14.23 0.14
C GLN A 58 1.33 13.57 -0.51
N TRP A 59 1.25 13.57 -1.84
CA TRP A 59 0.16 12.92 -2.56
C TRP A 59 0.09 11.41 -2.31
N VAL A 60 1.22 10.74 -2.07
CA VAL A 60 1.25 9.32 -1.70
C VAL A 60 0.61 9.11 -0.32
N LYS A 61 0.89 10.00 0.65
CA LYS A 61 0.21 9.97 1.96
C LYS A 61 -1.30 10.18 1.82
N LYS A 62 -1.72 11.11 0.94
CA LYS A 62 -3.14 11.31 0.63
C LYS A 62 -3.77 10.04 0.06
N ALA A 63 -3.09 9.32 -0.83
CA ALA A 63 -3.57 8.05 -1.38
C ALA A 63 -3.75 6.98 -0.30
N ILE A 64 -2.80 6.84 0.64
CA ILE A 64 -2.93 5.94 1.80
C ILE A 64 -4.19 6.29 2.60
N LEU A 65 -4.38 7.56 2.95
CA LEU A 65 -5.55 8.00 3.72
C LEU A 65 -6.86 7.80 2.94
N LEU A 66 -6.86 7.99 1.62
CA LEU A 66 -8.01 7.70 0.77
C LEU A 66 -8.31 6.20 0.70
N SER A 67 -7.30 5.33 0.72
CA SER A 67 -7.52 3.88 0.72
C SER A 67 -8.28 3.40 1.95
N PHE A 68 -8.14 4.07 3.09
CA PHE A 68 -8.92 3.74 4.29
C PHE A 68 -10.40 4.13 4.17
N ARG A 69 -10.71 5.14 3.34
CA ARG A 69 -12.08 5.58 3.06
C ARG A 69 -12.77 4.72 2.01
N THR A 70 -12.01 4.16 1.09
CA THR A 70 -12.55 3.33 0.01
C THR A 70 -12.63 1.86 0.39
N ASN A 71 -11.91 1.39 1.43
CA ASN A 71 -11.96 0.00 1.87
C ASN A 71 -12.75 -0.19 3.16
N ASP A 72 -13.62 -1.20 3.12
CA ASP A 72 -14.36 -1.64 4.30
C ASP A 72 -13.56 -2.67 5.09
N ASN A 73 -13.87 -2.78 6.38
CA ASN A 73 -13.33 -3.85 7.20
C ASN A 73 -13.85 -5.19 6.70
N LYS A 74 -12.99 -6.19 6.71
CA LYS A 74 -13.34 -7.57 6.36
C LYS A 74 -12.80 -8.49 7.43
N ILE A 75 -13.47 -9.63 7.58
CA ILE A 75 -12.93 -10.74 8.35
C ILE A 75 -11.71 -11.29 7.60
N LEU A 76 -10.58 -11.32 8.29
CA LEU A 76 -9.32 -11.93 7.84
C LEU A 76 -9.10 -13.19 8.68
N SER A 77 -9.12 -14.35 8.04
CA SER A 77 -8.95 -15.63 8.73
C SER A 77 -7.47 -16.03 8.80
N GLY A 78 -7.03 -16.47 9.98
CA GLY A 78 -5.76 -17.13 10.22
C GLY A 78 -5.94 -18.51 10.83
N PRO A 79 -4.83 -19.23 11.11
CA PRO A 79 -4.88 -20.61 11.59
C PRO A 79 -5.49 -20.77 12.99
N TYR A 80 -5.50 -19.74 13.83
CA TYR A 80 -5.96 -19.78 15.22
C TYR A 80 -6.98 -18.69 15.59
N GLY A 81 -7.48 -17.94 14.61
CA GLY A 81 -8.42 -16.86 14.88
C GLY A 81 -8.77 -16.02 13.65
N THR A 82 -9.55 -14.99 13.88
CA THR A 82 -9.93 -14.02 12.86
C THR A 82 -9.60 -12.60 13.31
N TRP A 83 -9.31 -11.73 12.35
CA TRP A 83 -9.14 -10.30 12.54
C TRP A 83 -10.20 -9.53 11.76
N PHE A 84 -10.48 -8.30 12.16
CA PHE A 84 -11.41 -7.40 11.48
C PHE A 84 -10.69 -6.11 11.09
N ASP A 85 -10.24 -6.02 9.84
CA ASP A 85 -9.44 -4.90 9.32
C ASP A 85 -9.75 -4.65 7.84
N LYS A 86 -9.46 -3.44 7.37
CA LYS A 86 -9.64 -2.98 5.98
C LYS A 86 -8.35 -2.96 5.16
N VAL A 87 -7.20 -3.18 5.79
CA VAL A 87 -5.91 -3.23 5.10
C VAL A 87 -5.47 -4.69 4.91
N SER A 88 -5.34 -5.14 3.67
CA SER A 88 -4.86 -6.48 3.37
C SER A 88 -3.37 -6.64 3.70
N GLY A 89 -2.96 -7.85 4.07
CA GLY A 89 -1.54 -8.22 4.11
C GLY A 89 -0.91 -8.17 2.71
N LYS A 90 0.38 -7.80 2.63
CA LYS A 90 1.15 -7.67 1.38
C LYS A 90 1.14 -8.95 0.56
N THR A 91 1.29 -10.08 1.25
CA THR A 91 1.47 -11.40 0.64
C THR A 91 0.16 -12.19 0.52
N ARG A 92 -0.99 -11.55 0.79
CA ARG A 92 -2.30 -12.20 0.64
C ARG A 92 -2.50 -12.66 -0.80
N GLY A 93 -2.67 -13.97 -1.00
CA GLY A 93 -2.89 -14.57 -2.32
C GLY A 93 -1.62 -14.76 -3.18
N TRP A 94 -0.43 -14.52 -2.62
CA TRP A 94 0.83 -14.78 -3.33
C TRP A 94 1.03 -16.27 -3.63
N LYS A 95 1.58 -16.55 -4.80
CA LYS A 95 2.01 -17.88 -5.25
C LYS A 95 3.54 -17.97 -5.24
N LEU A 96 4.08 -19.17 -5.44
CA LEU A 96 5.53 -19.41 -5.45
C LEU A 96 6.29 -18.46 -6.41
N LYS A 97 5.71 -18.16 -7.57
CA LYS A 97 6.31 -17.22 -8.55
C LYS A 97 6.48 -15.80 -7.98
N ASP A 98 5.55 -15.36 -7.14
CA ASP A 98 5.56 -14.01 -6.57
C ASP A 98 6.63 -13.92 -5.48
N TRP A 99 6.75 -14.98 -4.65
CA TRP A 99 7.83 -15.12 -3.68
C TRP A 99 9.22 -15.14 -4.33
N LYS A 100 9.41 -15.95 -5.38
CA LYS A 100 10.68 -16.01 -6.12
C LYS A 100 11.04 -14.66 -6.75
N LYS A 101 10.04 -13.94 -7.27
CA LYS A 101 10.26 -12.61 -7.86
C LYS A 101 10.61 -11.55 -6.82
N ALA A 102 10.00 -11.60 -5.64
CA ALA A 102 10.24 -10.61 -4.58
C ALA A 102 11.55 -10.86 -3.83
N ASN A 103 11.98 -12.13 -3.74
CA ASN A 103 13.28 -12.59 -3.24
C ASN A 103 13.70 -12.00 -1.87
N PHE A 104 12.75 -11.84 -0.96
CA PHE A 104 13.00 -11.57 0.45
C PHE A 104 12.53 -12.76 1.30
N ARG A 105 13.07 -12.88 2.52
CA ARG A 105 12.68 -13.92 3.47
C ARG A 105 11.71 -13.35 4.50
N MET A 106 10.54 -13.96 4.65
CA MET A 106 9.57 -13.63 5.69
C MET A 106 9.45 -14.79 6.67
N VAL A 107 10.04 -14.62 7.86
CA VAL A 107 10.03 -15.65 8.90
C VAL A 107 8.70 -15.61 9.63
N PRO A 108 8.00 -16.75 9.84
CA PRO A 108 6.82 -16.78 10.69
C PRO A 108 7.15 -16.23 12.10
N ASN A 109 6.41 -15.27 12.67
CA ASN A 109 5.09 -14.72 12.28
C ASN A 109 5.16 -13.25 11.83
N ALA A 110 6.13 -12.87 10.98
CA ALA A 110 6.24 -11.50 10.48
C ALA A 110 4.98 -11.05 9.72
N VAL A 111 4.58 -9.79 9.92
CA VAL A 111 3.37 -9.20 9.35
C VAL A 111 3.73 -7.99 8.50
N THR A 112 3.25 -7.97 7.26
CA THR A 112 3.47 -6.86 6.33
C THR A 112 2.14 -6.43 5.70
N ARG A 113 1.82 -5.13 5.75
CA ARG A 113 0.62 -4.58 5.11
C ARG A 113 0.87 -4.28 3.63
N HIS A 114 -0.14 -4.49 2.78
CA HIS A 114 -0.07 -4.08 1.39
C HIS A 114 0.15 -2.56 1.29
N GLY A 115 1.01 -2.17 0.36
CA GLY A 115 1.51 -0.80 0.25
C GLY A 115 2.78 -0.55 1.06
N SER A 116 3.49 -1.59 1.49
CA SER A 116 4.85 -1.51 2.01
C SER A 116 5.82 -2.18 1.03
N TYR A 117 6.97 -1.57 0.78
CA TYR A 117 7.99 -2.15 -0.09
C TYR A 117 9.04 -2.91 0.73
N ILE A 118 9.29 -4.16 0.33
CA ILE A 118 10.35 -4.99 0.89
C ILE A 118 11.32 -5.26 -0.25
N ALA A 119 12.57 -4.83 -0.08
CA ALA A 119 13.60 -4.97 -1.09
C ALA A 119 14.15 -6.40 -1.17
N ASP A 120 14.78 -6.69 -2.30
CA ASP A 120 15.49 -7.93 -2.55
C ASP A 120 16.53 -8.22 -1.44
N GLY A 121 16.59 -9.48 -0.98
CA GLY A 121 17.53 -9.94 0.05
C GLY A 121 17.17 -9.56 1.50
N VAL A 122 16.12 -8.78 1.74
CA VAL A 122 15.70 -8.43 3.11
C VAL A 122 15.24 -9.68 3.87
N ILE A 123 15.55 -9.75 5.17
CA ILE A 123 15.05 -10.78 6.08
C ILE A 123 14.14 -10.14 7.13
N LEU A 124 12.88 -10.54 7.14
CA LEU A 124 11.89 -10.12 8.13
C LEU A 124 11.78 -11.20 9.20
N MET A 125 12.38 -10.95 10.37
CA MET A 125 12.12 -11.69 11.61
C MET A 125 10.70 -11.37 12.11
N PRO A 126 10.17 -12.07 13.15
CA PRO A 126 8.89 -11.69 13.77
C PRO A 126 8.84 -10.19 14.09
N SER A 127 8.10 -9.45 13.27
CA SER A 127 8.08 -7.99 13.21
C SER A 127 6.83 -7.52 12.47
N PHE A 128 6.60 -6.21 12.47
CA PHE A 128 5.47 -5.58 11.80
C PHE A 128 5.93 -4.44 10.89
N ILE A 129 5.60 -4.53 9.60
CA ILE A 129 5.85 -3.47 8.61
C ILE A 129 4.50 -2.89 8.17
N ASN A 130 4.31 -1.61 8.44
CA ASN A 130 3.06 -0.91 8.15
C ASN A 130 3.04 -0.33 6.72
N ILE A 131 1.86 0.03 6.25
CA ILE A 131 1.66 0.66 4.94
C ILE A 131 2.48 1.96 4.80
N GLY A 132 3.14 2.12 3.66
CA GLY A 132 3.93 3.29 3.29
C GLY A 132 5.40 3.26 3.71
N ALA A 133 5.84 2.16 4.36
CA ALA A 133 7.25 1.85 4.56
C ALA A 133 7.94 1.46 3.24
#